data_AF-A0AAV4LWG7-F1
#
_entry.id   AF-A0AAV4LWG7-F1
#
_cell.length_a   1.000
_cell.length_b   1.000
_cell.length_c   1.000
_cell.angle_alpha   90.00
_cell.angle_beta   90.00
_cell.angle_gamma   90.00
#
_symmetry.space_group_name_H-M   'P 1'
#
loop_
_entity.id
_entity.type
_entity.pdbx_description
1 polymer ?
#
loop_
_entity_poly.entity_id
_entity_poly.type
_entity_poly.pdbx_seq_one_letter_code
_entity_poly.pdbx_strand_id
1 'polypeptide(L)'
;MLEWPAHDKLAQRKDGYDRSGCYGVVHISGVPRWLERGRFYDVNRVQQQVGAKVYLHRVAFFQSEEGWYVHGEPYLENVRVLCKVLKHFRGPKTYTLKFRSKKHYKRKIGFRAELTRLQVEEFDVLPPGQRWVDADPVYTPLVRIEQLRKPSLELAKLKRNTIYRLTETEKRMLEGDPLAHFDPIFNEVFVAHRIMQL
;
A
#
# COMPACT_ATOMS: atom_id res chain seq x y z
N MET A 1 10.98 5.59 33.11
CA MET A 1 11.40 5.91 31.73
C MET A 1 12.87 6.29 31.84
N LEU A 2 13.80 5.53 31.23
CA LEU A 2 15.24 5.80 31.36
C LEU A 2 15.60 7.01 30.49
N GLU A 3 15.66 8.20 31.09
CA GLU A 3 16.12 9.42 30.44
C GLU A 3 17.66 9.41 30.42
N TRP A 4 18.21 8.95 29.30
CA TRP A 4 19.66 8.92 29.13
C TRP A 4 20.14 10.31 28.68
N PRO A 5 21.15 10.93 29.33
CA PRO A 5 21.61 12.29 29.01
C PRO A 5 22.05 12.51 27.56
N ALA A 6 22.37 11.44 26.84
CA ALA A 6 22.70 11.53 25.42
C ALA A 6 21.48 11.81 24.52
N HIS A 7 20.26 11.39 24.90
CA HIS A 7 19.05 11.72 24.14
C HIS A 7 18.77 13.23 24.20
N ASP A 8 18.90 13.85 25.37
CA ASP A 8 18.76 15.30 25.52
C ASP A 8 19.83 16.06 24.73
N LYS A 9 21.09 15.61 24.82
CA LYS A 9 22.20 16.19 24.02
C LYS A 9 21.97 16.05 22.52
N LEU A 10 21.37 14.95 22.07
CA LEU A 10 21.00 14.76 20.67
C LEU A 10 19.84 15.68 20.29
N ALA A 11 18.78 15.73 21.09
CA ALA A 11 17.62 16.60 20.84
C ALA A 11 18.02 18.09 20.74
N GLN A 12 19.00 18.53 21.52
CA GLN A 12 19.46 19.93 21.55
C GLN A 12 20.41 20.33 20.42
N ARG A 13 20.96 19.37 19.65
CA ARG A 13 21.91 19.66 18.56
C ARG A 13 21.19 20.27 17.35
N LYS A 14 21.69 21.40 16.86
CA LYS A 14 21.18 22.12 15.68
C LYS A 14 21.97 21.79 14.41
N ASP A 15 21.81 20.57 13.91
CA ASP A 15 22.49 20.07 12.70
C ASP A 15 21.56 19.93 11.48
N GLY A 16 20.35 20.49 11.56
CA GLY A 16 19.38 20.51 10.45
C GLY A 16 18.69 19.17 10.17
N TYR A 17 18.88 18.18 11.05
CA TYR A 17 18.16 16.91 11.01
C TYR A 17 16.97 16.96 11.94
N ASP A 18 15.84 16.41 11.48
CA ASP A 18 14.70 16.18 12.35
C ASP A 18 15.04 15.06 13.36
N ARG A 19 14.86 15.38 14.65
CA ARG A 19 15.08 14.48 15.80
C ARG A 19 13.83 14.33 16.65
N SER A 20 12.68 14.70 16.11
CA SER A 20 11.36 14.53 16.73
C SER A 20 11.05 13.09 17.15
N GLY A 21 11.82 12.11 16.66
CA GLY A 21 11.62 10.69 16.97
C GLY A 21 10.49 10.06 16.15
N CYS A 22 9.92 10.80 15.20
CA CYS A 22 8.94 10.29 14.26
C CYS A 22 9.60 9.44 13.17
N TYR A 23 9.17 8.19 13.07
CA TYR A 23 9.58 7.29 12.02
C TYR A 23 8.49 6.30 11.66
N GLY A 24 8.59 5.73 10.47
CA GLY A 24 7.73 4.65 10.03
C GLY A 24 8.51 3.52 9.39
N VAL A 25 8.01 2.30 9.53
CA VAL A 25 8.51 1.13 8.79
C VAL A 25 7.65 0.97 7.55
N VAL A 26 8.24 1.22 6.39
CA VAL A 26 7.54 1.27 5.10
C VAL A 26 8.08 0.21 4.17
N HIS A 27 7.18 -0.54 3.54
CA HIS A 27 7.54 -1.48 2.49
C HIS A 27 7.70 -0.75 1.16
N ILE A 28 8.93 -0.64 0.70
CA ILE A 28 9.26 -0.02 -0.59
C ILE A 28 10.15 -0.95 -1.42
N SER A 29 9.83 -1.08 -2.71
CA SER A 29 10.58 -1.93 -3.64
C SER A 29 10.77 -3.39 -3.16
N GLY A 30 9.80 -3.90 -2.39
CA GLY A 30 9.79 -5.27 -1.87
C GLY A 30 10.55 -5.48 -0.55
N VAL A 31 11.13 -4.44 0.06
CA VAL A 31 11.90 -4.54 1.31
C VAL A 31 11.38 -3.51 2.33
N PRO A 32 11.20 -3.87 3.62
CA PRO A 32 10.89 -2.90 4.66
C PRO A 32 12.07 -1.96 4.92
N ARG A 33 11.79 -0.67 5.10
CA ARG A 33 12.79 0.35 5.44
C ARG A 33 12.26 1.25 6.55
N TRP A 34 13.16 1.64 7.45
CA TRP A 34 12.92 2.66 8.46
C TRP A 34 13.08 4.02 7.79
N LEU A 35 12.00 4.79 7.78
CA LEU A 35 11.95 6.12 7.19
C LEU A 35 11.74 7.13 8.32
N GLU A 36 12.53 8.19 8.30
CA GLU A 36 12.41 9.36 9.17
C GLU A 36 12.06 10.57 8.32
N ARG A 37 11.34 11.53 8.91
CA ARG A 37 10.94 12.76 8.25
C ARG A 37 12.18 13.59 7.87
N GLY A 38 12.15 14.24 6.70
CA GLY A 38 13.22 15.12 6.21
C GLY A 38 14.49 14.41 5.70
N ARG A 39 14.64 13.10 5.93
CA ARG A 39 15.79 12.32 5.45
C ARG A 39 15.60 11.84 4.02
N PHE A 40 16.73 11.51 3.38
CA PHE A 40 16.74 10.85 2.08
C PHE A 40 17.17 9.40 2.18
N TYR A 41 16.57 8.55 1.34
CA TYR A 41 16.84 7.13 1.27
C TYR A 41 17.03 6.70 -0.19
N ASP A 42 18.03 5.86 -0.42
CA ASP A 42 18.30 5.28 -1.73
C ASP A 42 17.55 3.96 -1.85
N VAL A 43 16.62 3.90 -2.80
CA VAL A 43 15.77 2.74 -3.08
C VAL A 43 15.94 2.26 -4.51
N ASN A 44 15.35 1.11 -4.86
CA ASN A 44 15.36 0.63 -6.24
C ASN A 44 14.65 1.62 -7.16
N ARG A 45 14.91 1.52 -8.47
CA ARG A 45 14.35 2.44 -9.46
C ARG A 45 12.81 2.55 -9.35
N VAL A 46 12.33 3.77 -9.11
CA VAL A 46 10.91 4.13 -9.16
C VAL A 46 10.62 4.75 -10.53
N GLN A 47 9.53 4.33 -11.17
CA GLN A 47 9.09 4.84 -12.48
C GLN A 47 8.31 6.15 -12.32
N GLN A 48 8.99 7.19 -11.84
CA GLN A 48 8.43 8.53 -11.69
C GLN A 48 9.44 9.57 -12.18
N GLN A 49 8.98 10.77 -12.51
CA GLN A 49 9.87 11.86 -12.92
C GLN A 49 10.61 12.44 -11.71
N VAL A 50 11.79 13.01 -11.96
CA VAL A 50 12.52 13.75 -10.93
C VAL A 50 11.71 14.97 -10.51
N GLY A 51 11.57 15.18 -9.21
CA GLY A 51 10.75 16.24 -8.63
C GLY A 51 9.29 15.82 -8.35
N ALA A 52 8.84 14.67 -8.87
CA ALA A 52 7.50 14.18 -8.62
C ALA A 52 7.30 13.79 -7.14
N LYS A 53 6.08 14.02 -6.64
CA LYS A 53 5.61 13.55 -5.34
C LYS A 53 5.10 12.12 -5.47
N VAL A 54 5.44 11.27 -4.50
CA VAL A 54 5.12 9.85 -4.45
C VAL A 54 4.56 9.53 -3.08
N TYR A 55 3.36 8.97 -3.05
CA TYR A 55 2.74 8.49 -1.83
C TYR A 55 3.07 7.01 -1.61
N LEU A 56 3.55 6.68 -0.41
CA LEU A 56 3.80 5.32 0.02
C LEU A 56 2.70 4.89 0.99
N HIS A 57 1.85 3.97 0.55
CA HIS A 57 0.70 3.50 1.32
C HIS A 57 1.00 2.26 2.19
N ARG A 58 2.07 1.52 1.88
CA ARG A 58 2.39 0.27 2.60
C ARG A 58 3.24 0.53 3.84
N VAL A 59 2.62 1.15 4.84
CA VAL A 59 3.24 1.44 6.14
C VAL A 59 2.86 0.32 7.12
N ALA A 60 3.84 -0.38 7.69
CA ALA A 60 3.61 -1.46 8.64
C ALA A 60 3.59 -0.97 10.10
N PHE A 61 4.37 0.08 10.38
CA PHE A 61 4.50 0.66 11.72
C PHE A 61 4.72 2.16 11.60
N PHE A 62 4.17 2.92 12.54
CA PHE A 62 4.36 4.36 12.64
C PHE A 62 4.50 4.76 14.10
N GLN A 63 5.51 5.58 14.39
CA GLN A 63 5.69 6.26 15.67
C GLN A 63 5.56 7.77 15.48
N SER A 64 4.70 8.38 16.28
CA SER A 64 4.45 9.82 16.30
C SER A 64 5.55 10.56 17.07
N GLU A 65 5.66 11.87 16.79
CA GLU A 65 6.50 12.81 17.54
C GLU A 65 6.12 12.87 19.03
N GLU A 66 4.84 12.63 19.34
CA GLU A 66 4.28 12.60 20.71
C GLU A 66 4.58 11.29 21.46
N GLY A 67 5.25 10.33 20.82
CA GLY A 67 5.69 9.08 21.44
C GLY A 67 4.66 7.93 21.43
N TRP A 68 3.45 8.15 20.93
CA TRP A 68 2.52 7.05 20.63
C TRP A 68 2.93 6.31 19.36
N TYR A 69 2.62 5.03 19.28
CA TYR A 69 2.92 4.19 18.13
C TYR A 69 1.71 3.35 17.72
N VAL A 70 1.64 3.03 16.43
CA VAL A 70 0.60 2.17 15.85
C VAL A 70 1.28 1.16 14.93
N HIS A 71 0.83 -0.09 15.01
CA HIS A 71 1.27 -1.18 14.14
C HIS A 71 0.08 -1.66 13.31
N GLY A 72 0.34 -2.08 12.07
CA GLY A 72 -0.67 -2.61 11.16
C GLY A 72 -0.71 -4.14 11.16
N GLU A 73 -1.88 -4.69 10.82
CA GLU A 73 -2.09 -6.12 10.59
C GLU A 73 -2.62 -6.34 9.16
N PRO A 74 -1.79 -6.37 8.09
CA PRO A 74 -0.33 -6.22 8.02
C PRO A 74 0.18 -4.79 7.75
N TYR A 75 -0.70 -3.87 7.36
CA TYR A 75 -0.38 -2.47 7.03
C TYR A 75 -1.41 -1.52 7.65
N LEU A 76 -1.03 -0.26 7.83
CA LEU A 76 -1.90 0.82 8.31
C LEU A 76 -2.66 1.44 7.14
N GLU A 77 -4.00 1.51 7.22
CA GLU A 77 -4.84 2.14 6.20
C GLU A 77 -4.83 3.68 6.29
N ASN A 78 -4.68 4.19 7.52
CA ASN A 78 -4.80 5.59 7.87
C ASN A 78 -3.47 6.37 7.84
N VAL A 79 -2.35 5.71 7.55
CA VAL A 79 -1.02 6.35 7.48
C VAL A 79 -0.45 6.21 6.08
N ARG A 80 0.02 7.31 5.51
CA ARG A 80 0.81 7.31 4.27
C ARG A 80 2.05 8.18 4.43
N VAL A 81 3.05 7.90 3.61
CA VAL A 81 4.29 8.71 3.58
C VAL A 81 4.36 9.47 2.28
N LEU A 82 4.47 10.79 2.37
CA LEU A 82 4.72 11.67 1.23
C LEU A 82 6.23 11.76 1.00
N CYS A 83 6.66 11.35 -0.18
CA CYS A 83 8.05 11.40 -0.60
C CYS A 83 8.21 12.22 -1.88
N LYS A 84 9.38 12.83 -2.06
CA LYS A 84 9.78 13.50 -3.30
C LYS A 84 10.94 12.78 -3.96
N VAL A 85 10.85 12.60 -5.28
CA VAL A 85 11.95 12.03 -6.07
C VAL A 85 13.04 13.10 -6.27
N LEU A 86 14.21 12.90 -5.67
CA LEU A 86 15.32 13.85 -5.82
C LEU A 86 16.14 13.61 -7.08
N LYS A 87 16.47 12.34 -7.37
CA LYS A 87 17.23 11.96 -8.56
C LYS A 87 17.20 10.47 -8.81
N HIS A 88 17.45 10.09 -10.06
CA HIS A 88 17.79 8.72 -10.44
C HIS A 88 19.28 8.63 -10.74
N PHE A 89 19.91 7.56 -10.27
CA PHE A 89 21.34 7.34 -10.50
C PHE A 89 21.67 5.85 -10.54
N ARG A 90 22.86 5.51 -11.02
CA ARG A 90 23.35 4.13 -11.00
C ARG A 90 24.25 3.95 -9.79
N GLY A 91 24.03 2.88 -9.04
CA GLY A 91 24.86 2.49 -7.92
C GLY A 91 26.28 2.11 -8.34
N PRO A 92 27.14 1.81 -7.35
CA PRO A 92 28.48 1.31 -7.61
C PRO A 92 28.43 0.04 -8.46
N LYS A 93 29.44 -0.18 -9.31
CA LYS A 93 29.51 -1.39 -10.14
C LYS A 93 29.94 -2.55 -9.25
N THR A 94 29.05 -3.53 -9.12
CA THR A 94 29.36 -4.79 -8.46
C THR A 94 29.84 -5.79 -9.49
N TYR A 95 30.92 -6.51 -9.19
CA TYR A 95 31.43 -7.57 -10.05
C TYR A 95 31.12 -8.93 -9.45
N THR A 96 30.48 -9.80 -10.23
CA THR A 96 30.30 -11.21 -9.91
C THR A 96 31.22 -12.04 -10.79
N LEU A 97 32.06 -12.87 -10.17
CA LEU A 97 32.96 -13.79 -10.87
C LEU A 97 32.45 -15.21 -10.71
N LYS A 98 32.20 -15.92 -11.82
CA LYS A 98 32.00 -17.37 -11.84
C LYS A 98 33.24 -18.04 -12.38
N PHE A 99 33.81 -18.96 -11.62
CA PHE A 99 35.01 -19.71 -11.96
C PHE A 99 34.76 -21.21 -11.76
N ARG A 100 35.24 -22.04 -12.69
CA ARG A 100 35.30 -23.50 -12.50
C ARG A 100 36.74 -23.96 -12.68
N SER A 101 37.29 -24.56 -11.62
CA SER A 101 38.66 -25.05 -11.59
C SER A 101 38.89 -26.12 -12.66
N LYS A 102 40.07 -26.09 -13.31
CA LYS A 102 40.51 -27.07 -14.33
C LYS A 102 39.55 -27.25 -15.53
N LYS A 103 38.56 -26.36 -15.71
CA LYS A 103 37.62 -26.37 -16.85
C LYS A 103 37.80 -25.18 -17.78
N HIS A 104 38.88 -24.39 -17.60
CA HIS A 104 39.13 -23.14 -18.32
C HIS A 104 37.93 -22.18 -18.38
N TYR A 105 37.01 -22.29 -17.42
CA TYR A 105 35.79 -21.47 -17.39
C TYR A 105 35.92 -20.37 -16.34
N LYS A 106 35.98 -19.12 -16.81
CA LYS A 106 36.00 -17.92 -16.00
C LYS A 106 35.12 -16.87 -16.66
N ARG A 107 34.06 -16.43 -15.98
CA ARG A 107 33.16 -15.38 -16.44
C ARG A 107 33.05 -14.28 -15.40
N LYS A 108 33.47 -13.06 -15.75
CA LYS A 108 33.31 -11.85 -14.93
C LYS A 108 32.12 -11.06 -15.46
N ILE A 109 31.10 -10.86 -14.64
CA ILE A 109 29.89 -10.09 -14.97
C ILE A 109 29.88 -8.84 -14.10
N GLY A 110 29.67 -7.67 -14.71
CA GLY A 110 29.45 -6.44 -13.97
C GLY A 110 27.97 -6.12 -13.91
N PHE A 111 27.46 -5.76 -12.74
CA PHE A 111 26.11 -5.26 -12.54
C PHE A 111 26.16 -3.85 -11.95
N ARG A 112 25.22 -3.00 -12.35
CA ARG A 112 24.99 -1.69 -11.74
C ARG A 112 23.51 -1.57 -11.45
N ALA A 113 23.17 -1.45 -10.16
CA ALA A 113 21.81 -1.22 -9.73
C ALA A 113 21.33 0.16 -10.19
N GLU A 114 20.11 0.25 -10.69
CA GLU A 114 19.43 1.52 -10.91
C GLU A 114 18.71 1.91 -9.63
N LEU A 115 19.04 3.08 -9.10
CA LEU A 115 18.58 3.56 -7.82
C LEU A 115 17.87 4.90 -7.99
N THR A 116 16.98 5.17 -7.04
CA THR A 116 16.28 6.44 -6.91
C THR A 116 16.51 6.96 -5.50
N ARG A 117 16.91 8.22 -5.38
CA ARG A 117 16.95 8.90 -4.09
C ARG A 117 15.60 9.54 -3.85
N LEU A 118 14.92 9.09 -2.79
CA LEU A 118 13.68 9.67 -2.30
C LEU A 118 14.00 10.51 -1.07
N GLN A 119 13.39 11.69 -0.98
CA GLN A 119 13.34 12.47 0.26
C GLN A 119 11.97 12.27 0.89
N VAL A 120 11.94 11.96 2.18
CA VAL A 120 10.71 11.89 2.96
C VAL A 120 10.32 13.32 3.32
N GLU A 121 9.17 13.78 2.84
CA GLU A 121 8.66 15.10 3.22
C GLU A 121 7.91 14.98 4.54
N GLU A 122 6.82 14.19 4.56
CA GLU A 122 5.87 14.14 5.67
C GLU A 122 5.22 12.76 5.83
N PHE A 123 4.73 12.48 7.03
CA PHE A 123 3.85 11.34 7.34
C PHE A 123 2.44 11.89 7.51
N ASP A 124 1.55 11.57 6.59
CA ASP A 124 0.15 11.98 6.71
C ASP A 124 -0.60 10.90 7.50
N VAL A 125 -1.21 11.31 8.60
CA VAL A 125 -2.03 10.45 9.47
C VAL A 125 -3.48 10.93 9.41
N LEU A 126 -4.39 10.06 9.01
CA LEU A 126 -5.82 10.32 9.09
C LEU A 126 -6.38 9.98 10.47
N PRO A 127 -7.37 10.74 10.96
CA PRO A 127 -8.12 10.38 12.15
C PRO A 127 -8.91 9.07 11.93
N PRO A 128 -9.19 8.32 13.00
CA PRO A 128 -9.94 7.08 12.90
C PRO A 128 -11.33 7.31 12.30
N GLY A 129 -11.72 6.44 11.36
CA GLY A 129 -12.99 6.53 10.62
C GLY A 129 -12.93 7.32 9.31
N GLN A 130 -11.84 8.04 9.04
CA GLN A 130 -11.59 8.68 7.75
C GLN A 130 -10.71 7.79 6.86
N ARG A 131 -10.95 7.82 5.55
CA ARG A 131 -10.17 7.10 4.55
C ARG A 131 -9.56 8.09 3.56
N TRP A 132 -8.46 7.70 2.91
CA TRP A 132 -7.91 8.44 1.78
C TRP A 132 -8.93 8.42 0.63
N VAL A 133 -9.71 9.50 0.53
CA VAL A 133 -10.61 9.77 -0.59
C VAL A 133 -9.95 10.87 -1.42
N ASP A 134 -8.70 10.65 -1.85
CA ASP A 134 -8.15 11.53 -2.86
C ASP A 134 -8.86 11.21 -4.17
N ALA A 135 -9.26 12.26 -4.86
CA ALA A 135 -10.04 12.27 -6.10
C ALA A 135 -9.27 11.70 -7.31
N ASP A 136 -8.61 10.56 -7.15
CA ASP A 136 -8.05 9.79 -8.22
C ASP A 136 -9.16 8.90 -8.81
N PRO A 137 -9.64 9.17 -10.04
CA PRO A 137 -10.71 8.39 -10.67
C PRO A 137 -10.34 6.91 -10.88
N VAL A 138 -9.08 6.53 -10.63
CA VAL A 138 -8.55 5.18 -10.72
C VAL A 138 -8.43 4.51 -9.34
N TYR A 139 -8.19 5.26 -8.27
CA TYR A 139 -7.99 4.70 -6.92
C TYR A 139 -9.31 4.28 -6.28
N THR A 140 -10.35 5.09 -6.40
CA THR A 140 -11.71 4.79 -5.91
C THR A 140 -12.28 3.49 -6.48
N PRO A 141 -12.26 3.25 -7.81
CA PRO A 141 -12.74 1.97 -8.35
C PRO A 141 -11.84 0.79 -7.98
N LEU A 142 -10.52 0.94 -7.87
CA LEU A 142 -9.64 -0.16 -7.48
C LEU A 142 -9.86 -0.62 -6.04
N VAL A 143 -10.01 0.32 -5.10
CA VAL A 143 -10.36 0.02 -3.69
C VAL A 143 -11.76 -0.60 -3.60
N ARG A 144 -12.71 -0.11 -4.43
CA ARG A 144 -14.05 -0.70 -4.50
C ARG A 144 -14.05 -2.10 -5.12
N ILE A 145 -13.21 -2.35 -6.13
CA ILE A 145 -13.01 -3.68 -6.75
C ILE A 145 -12.32 -4.65 -5.77
N GLU A 146 -11.37 -4.20 -4.95
CA GLU A 146 -10.76 -5.02 -3.90
C GLU A 146 -11.76 -5.37 -2.79
N GLN A 147 -12.67 -4.46 -2.44
CA GLN A 147 -13.76 -4.74 -1.50
C GLN A 147 -14.81 -5.69 -2.10
N LEU A 148 -15.01 -5.67 -3.43
CA LEU A 148 -15.90 -6.58 -4.17
C LEU A 148 -15.25 -7.94 -4.52
N ARG A 149 -13.96 -8.13 -4.24
CA ARG A 149 -13.18 -9.30 -4.70
C ARG A 149 -13.49 -10.62 -3.98
N LYS A 150 -14.43 -10.64 -3.04
CA LYS A 150 -15.13 -11.89 -2.70
C LYS A 150 -16.54 -11.81 -3.27
N PRO A 151 -16.83 -12.39 -4.47
CA PRO A 151 -18.16 -12.95 -4.64
C PRO A 151 -18.38 -13.90 -3.45
N SER A 152 -19.53 -13.80 -2.78
CA SER A 152 -19.77 -14.65 -1.62
C SER A 152 -19.55 -16.11 -2.01
N LEU A 153 -18.71 -16.83 -1.26
CA LEU A 153 -18.46 -18.26 -1.51
C LEU A 153 -19.75 -19.08 -1.44
N GLU A 154 -20.77 -18.51 -0.79
CA GLU A 154 -22.13 -19.03 -0.68
C GLU A 154 -22.96 -18.83 -1.95
N LEU A 155 -22.69 -17.84 -2.80
CA LEU A 155 -23.46 -17.61 -4.04
C LEU A 155 -23.41 -18.83 -4.97
N ALA A 156 -22.23 -19.44 -5.12
CA ALA A 156 -22.05 -20.61 -5.96
C ALA A 156 -22.64 -21.90 -5.35
N LYS A 157 -22.80 -21.97 -4.03
CA LYS A 157 -23.50 -23.07 -3.33
C LYS A 157 -25.02 -22.88 -3.38
N LEU A 158 -25.49 -21.65 -3.17
CA LEU A 158 -26.91 -21.27 -3.23
C LEU A 158 -27.48 -21.40 -4.64
N LYS A 159 -26.77 -20.95 -5.68
CA LYS A 159 -27.21 -21.18 -7.08
C LYS A 159 -27.36 -22.67 -7.41
N ARG A 160 -26.43 -23.51 -6.93
CA ARG A 160 -26.47 -24.98 -7.09
C ARG A 160 -27.62 -25.62 -6.32
N ASN A 161 -27.92 -25.15 -5.12
CA ASN A 161 -28.92 -25.76 -4.25
C ASN A 161 -30.35 -25.27 -4.53
N THR A 162 -30.51 -24.04 -5.04
CA THR A 162 -31.80 -23.37 -5.18
C THR A 162 -32.21 -23.27 -6.65
N ILE A 163 -31.61 -22.35 -7.42
CA ILE A 163 -32.12 -21.97 -8.76
C ILE A 163 -31.99 -23.09 -9.79
N TYR A 164 -30.89 -23.84 -9.76
CA TYR A 164 -30.64 -24.91 -10.73
C TYR A 164 -31.41 -26.21 -10.43
N ARG A 165 -32.03 -26.32 -9.24
CA ARG A 165 -32.81 -27.50 -8.84
C ARG A 165 -34.32 -27.32 -8.93
N LEU A 166 -34.81 -26.08 -8.99
CA LEU A 166 -36.25 -25.78 -9.04
C LEU A 166 -36.85 -26.08 -10.42
N THR A 167 -38.06 -26.61 -10.42
CA THR A 167 -38.89 -26.83 -11.61
C THR A 167 -39.47 -25.51 -12.15
N GLU A 168 -39.84 -25.48 -13.43
CA GLU A 168 -40.41 -24.29 -14.11
C GLU A 168 -41.63 -23.72 -13.38
N THR A 169 -42.47 -24.59 -12.82
CA THR A 169 -43.66 -24.22 -12.04
C THR A 169 -43.30 -23.54 -10.72
N GLU A 170 -42.24 -23.99 -10.04
CA GLU A 170 -41.77 -23.40 -8.78
C GLU A 170 -41.07 -22.05 -9.01
N LYS A 171 -40.38 -21.88 -10.15
CA LYS A 171 -39.78 -20.60 -10.54
C LYS A 171 -40.84 -19.53 -10.81
N ARG A 172 -42.01 -19.92 -11.32
CA ARG A 172 -43.14 -19.00 -11.55
C ARG A 172 -43.84 -18.54 -10.27
N MET A 173 -43.78 -19.33 -9.19
CA MET A 173 -44.41 -19.03 -7.90
C MET A 173 -43.68 -17.94 -7.10
N LEU A 174 -42.43 -17.62 -7.45
CA LEU A 174 -41.59 -16.66 -6.72
C LEU A 174 -41.84 -15.18 -7.08
N GLU A 175 -42.92 -14.87 -7.81
CA GLU A 175 -43.36 -13.53 -8.29
C GLU A 175 -42.31 -12.41 -8.21
N GLY A 176 -41.55 -12.24 -9.30
CA GLY A 176 -40.47 -11.25 -9.42
C GLY A 176 -39.16 -11.86 -9.91
N ASP A 177 -38.10 -11.06 -10.00
CA ASP A 177 -36.77 -11.54 -10.41
C ASP A 177 -36.12 -12.29 -9.22
N PRO A 178 -35.95 -13.62 -9.26
CA PRO A 178 -35.63 -14.44 -8.10
C PRO A 178 -34.26 -14.16 -7.49
N LEU A 179 -33.39 -13.44 -8.21
CA LEU A 179 -32.10 -12.93 -7.70
C LEU A 179 -32.27 -11.80 -6.69
N ALA A 180 -33.40 -11.09 -6.70
CA ALA A 180 -33.64 -9.92 -5.86
C ALA A 180 -33.83 -10.25 -4.38
N HIS A 181 -34.15 -11.51 -4.04
CA HIS A 181 -34.29 -11.95 -2.66
C HIS A 181 -32.98 -12.33 -1.96
N PHE A 182 -31.88 -12.50 -2.70
CA PHE A 182 -30.69 -13.15 -2.14
C PHE A 182 -29.53 -12.20 -1.78
N ASP A 183 -29.65 -10.87 -2.00
CA ASP A 183 -28.72 -9.89 -1.41
C ASP A 183 -29.31 -8.45 -1.40
N PRO A 184 -29.88 -7.98 -0.26
CA PRO A 184 -30.58 -6.69 -0.19
C PRO A 184 -29.67 -5.48 -0.46
N ILE A 185 -28.38 -5.57 -0.11
CA ILE A 185 -27.41 -4.47 -0.25
C ILE A 185 -27.01 -4.24 -1.72
N PHE A 186 -26.90 -5.31 -2.51
CA PHE A 186 -26.59 -5.20 -3.95
C PHE A 186 -27.76 -4.57 -4.73
N ASN A 187 -28.99 -4.86 -4.31
CA ASN A 187 -30.19 -4.28 -4.89
C ASN A 187 -30.34 -2.78 -4.59
N GLU A 188 -30.05 -2.32 -3.39
CA GLU A 188 -30.11 -0.89 -3.05
C GLU A 188 -29.17 -0.05 -3.93
N VAL A 189 -27.95 -0.55 -4.19
CA VAL A 189 -26.96 0.13 -5.04
C VAL A 189 -27.40 0.14 -6.52
N PHE A 190 -27.99 -0.95 -7.00
CA PHE A 190 -28.46 -1.05 -8.40
C PHE A 190 -29.71 -0.19 -8.65
N VAL A 191 -30.63 -0.14 -7.68
CA VAL A 191 -31.81 0.74 -7.72
C VAL A 191 -31.40 2.21 -7.65
N ALA A 192 -30.45 2.58 -6.78
CA ALA A 192 -29.92 3.94 -6.70
C ALA A 192 -29.26 4.42 -8.00
N HIS A 193 -28.52 3.56 -8.69
CA HIS A 193 -27.91 3.87 -9.98
C HIS A 193 -28.95 4.06 -11.10
N ARG A 194 -30.06 3.30 -11.07
CA ARG A 194 -31.14 3.38 -12.07
C ARG A 194 -32.03 4.61 -11.90
N ILE A 195 -32.22 5.07 -10.66
CA ILE A 195 -32.94 6.32 -10.33
C ILE A 195 -32.14 7.56 -10.75
N MET A 196 -30.80 7.49 -10.75
CA MET A 196 -29.93 8.61 -11.15
C MET A 196 -29.79 8.80 -12.67
N GLN A 197 -30.37 7.93 -13.50
CA GLN A 197 -30.30 8.01 -14.97
C GLN A 197 -31.65 8.26 -15.65
N LEU A 198 -32.70 8.54 -14.87
CA LEU A 198 -33.99 9.08 -15.31
C LEU A 198 -34.16 10.51 -14.76
#